data_AF-A0A937M6P9-F1
#
_entry.id   AF-A0A937M6P9-F1
#
_cell.length_a   1.000
_cell.length_b   1.000
_cell.length_c   1.000
_cell.angle_alpha   90.00
_cell.angle_beta   90.00
_cell.angle_gamma   90.00
#
_symmetry.space_group_name_H-M   'P 1'
#
loop_
_entity.id
_entity.type
_entity.pdbx_description
1 polymer ?
#
loop_
_entity_poly.entity_id
_entity_poly.type
_entity_poly.pdbx_seq_one_letter_code
_entity_poly.pdbx_strand_id
1 'polypeptide(L)'
;MRIKNRLISSFILSIGTIAFASAAWGQSGTTVADGDWPDHHGNKFAQRYSPLDQINAENVNDLEVAWTFATAPIGPSPEFNNPSTPIAIDGVLYVTMGNTRNVAAIDATTGQLLWLWRPQEGDRFDKAPRKGAGRGLSHYRSNGEDRILTITPGFLLVSLDAKTGIPDPNFGDNGRVDLFMGLRNAEDDRYDDIDIGSSMPPFVM
;
A
#
# COMPACT_ATOMS: atom_id res chain seq x y z
N MET A 1 21.23 51.68 -52.93
CA MET A 1 21.57 52.46 -51.72
C MET A 1 21.24 51.61 -50.49
N ARG A 2 22.28 51.18 -49.77
CA ARG A 2 22.39 50.45 -48.49
C ARG A 2 21.21 49.58 -47.94
N ILE A 3 21.49 48.28 -47.93
CA ILE A 3 20.86 47.19 -47.16
C ILE A 3 20.99 47.46 -45.65
N LYS A 4 19.91 47.27 -44.88
CA LYS A 4 19.95 47.13 -43.41
C LYS A 4 19.34 45.79 -43.01
N ASN A 5 20.21 44.83 -42.68
CA ASN A 5 19.81 43.58 -42.03
C ASN A 5 19.48 43.87 -40.56
N ARG A 6 18.26 43.55 -40.13
CA ARG A 6 17.92 43.44 -38.71
C ARG A 6 17.95 41.97 -38.32
N LEU A 7 19.02 41.60 -37.61
CA LEU A 7 19.12 40.35 -36.85
C LEU A 7 18.04 40.37 -35.77
N ILE A 8 16.96 39.64 -35.98
CA ILE A 8 16.01 39.34 -34.91
C ILE A 8 16.63 38.19 -34.11
N SER A 9 17.04 38.54 -32.90
CA SER A 9 17.71 37.71 -31.91
C SER A 9 17.01 36.37 -31.67
N SER A 10 17.74 35.27 -31.88
CA SER A 10 17.35 33.89 -31.55
C SER A 10 17.14 33.65 -30.04
N PHE A 11 17.28 34.68 -29.20
CA PHE A 11 17.22 34.57 -27.74
C PHE A 11 15.79 34.61 -27.17
N ILE A 12 14.79 35.05 -27.96
CA ILE A 12 13.40 35.16 -27.50
C ILE A 12 12.66 33.81 -27.59
N LEU A 13 13.16 32.86 -28.39
CA LEU A 13 12.50 31.56 -28.57
C LEU A 13 12.76 30.55 -27.44
N SER A 14 13.72 30.84 -26.54
CA SER A 14 14.16 29.88 -25.51
C SER A 14 13.44 30.03 -24.17
N ILE A 15 12.69 31.11 -23.94
CA ILE A 15 12.03 31.39 -22.65
C ILE A 15 10.57 30.90 -22.64
N GLY A 16 9.98 30.60 -23.81
CA GLY A 16 8.59 30.18 -23.92
C GLY A 16 8.30 28.72 -23.54
N THR A 17 9.30 27.85 -23.46
CA THR A 17 9.10 26.39 -23.30
C THR A 17 9.18 25.86 -21.88
N ILE A 18 9.52 26.68 -20.88
CA ILE A 18 9.60 26.23 -19.47
C ILE A 18 8.28 26.49 -18.69
N ALA A 19 7.34 27.27 -19.24
CA ALA A 19 6.11 27.64 -18.54
C ALA A 19 4.97 26.60 -18.61
N PHE A 20 5.15 25.47 -19.32
CA PHE A 20 4.13 24.43 -19.50
C PHE A 20 4.62 23.03 -19.10
N ALA A 21 5.59 22.94 -18.20
CA ALA A 21 5.66 21.73 -17.39
C ALA A 21 4.45 21.75 -16.46
N SER A 22 3.33 21.18 -16.90
CA SER A 22 2.30 20.72 -15.97
C SER A 22 3.05 19.87 -14.95
N ALA A 23 3.21 20.39 -13.74
CA ALA A 23 3.47 19.52 -12.61
C ALA A 23 2.31 18.54 -12.64
N ALA A 24 2.57 17.31 -13.06
CA ALA A 24 1.65 16.22 -12.88
C ALA A 24 1.65 15.97 -11.37
N TRP A 25 0.93 16.80 -10.64
CA TRP A 25 0.36 16.41 -9.37
C TRP A 25 -0.54 15.25 -9.77
N GLY A 26 -0.04 14.02 -9.61
CA GLY A 26 -0.90 12.86 -9.68
C GLY A 26 -1.98 13.09 -8.66
N GLN A 27 -3.15 13.53 -9.14
CA GLN A 27 -4.33 13.67 -8.31
C GLN A 27 -4.80 12.24 -8.03
N SER A 28 -4.12 11.56 -7.11
CA SER A 28 -4.77 10.51 -6.37
C SER A 28 -5.88 11.23 -5.62
N GLY A 29 -7.14 11.07 -6.05
CA GLY A 29 -8.32 11.69 -5.42
C GLY A 29 -8.60 11.21 -3.99
N THR A 30 -7.56 10.76 -3.29
CA THR A 30 -7.52 10.13 -1.99
C THR A 30 -6.41 10.84 -1.22
N THR A 31 -6.78 11.80 -0.37
CA THR A 31 -5.81 12.61 0.38
C THR A 31 -6.14 12.59 1.86
N VAL A 32 -5.11 12.79 2.69
CA VAL A 32 -5.31 12.91 4.13
C VAL A 32 -6.17 14.12 4.50
N ALA A 33 -6.18 15.16 3.67
CA ALA A 33 -7.05 16.33 3.88
C ALA A 33 -8.53 16.00 3.65
N ASP A 34 -8.84 15.04 2.78
CA ASP A 34 -10.19 14.56 2.50
C ASP A 34 -10.64 13.47 3.49
N GLY A 35 -9.78 13.11 4.45
CA GLY A 35 -10.05 12.12 5.49
C GLY A 35 -9.59 10.69 5.19
N ASP A 36 -8.92 10.48 4.06
CA ASP A 36 -8.30 9.19 3.75
C ASP A 36 -6.95 9.00 4.48
N TRP A 37 -6.47 7.77 4.50
CA TRP A 37 -5.14 7.40 4.94
C TRP A 37 -4.51 6.43 3.91
N PRO A 38 -4.11 6.92 2.72
CA PRO A 38 -3.80 6.07 1.57
C PRO A 38 -2.44 5.35 1.64
N ASP A 39 -1.55 5.75 2.55
CA ASP A 39 -0.21 5.19 2.70
C ASP A 39 0.04 4.77 4.15
N HIS A 40 0.97 3.84 4.39
CA HIS A 40 1.31 3.36 5.74
C HIS A 40 1.68 4.51 6.70
N HIS A 41 2.22 5.62 6.19
CA HIS A 41 2.52 6.82 6.98
C HIS A 41 1.61 8.02 6.68
N GLY A 42 0.40 7.77 6.17
CA GLY A 42 -0.61 8.75 5.81
C GLY A 42 -0.38 9.34 4.42
N ASN A 43 0.81 9.83 4.12
CA ASN A 43 1.16 10.36 2.80
C ASN A 43 2.63 10.07 2.44
N LYS A 44 3.04 10.44 1.22
CA LYS A 44 4.41 10.23 0.71
C LYS A 44 5.50 10.99 1.46
N PHE A 45 5.17 12.02 2.24
CA PHE A 45 6.11 12.70 3.14
C PHE A 45 6.31 11.97 4.48
N ALA A 46 5.54 10.92 4.72
CA ALA A 46 5.62 10.07 5.91
C ALA A 46 5.50 10.81 7.26
N GLN A 47 4.71 11.88 7.29
CA GLN A 47 4.58 12.75 8.47
C GLN A 47 3.66 12.19 9.54
N ARG A 48 2.79 11.22 9.20
CA ARG A 48 1.73 10.71 10.09
C ARG A 48 0.87 11.82 10.70
N TYR A 49 0.61 12.86 9.91
CA TYR A 49 -0.17 14.03 10.30
C TYR A 49 -1.49 14.04 9.54
N SER A 50 -2.59 14.31 10.26
CA SER A 50 -3.90 14.59 9.69
C SER A 50 -4.28 16.04 9.98
N PRO A 51 -4.78 16.80 8.98
CA PRO A 51 -5.27 18.16 9.19
C PRO A 51 -6.71 18.19 9.74
N LEU A 52 -7.37 17.03 9.92
CA LEU A 52 -8.71 16.96 10.48
C LEU A 52 -8.73 17.41 11.94
N ASP A 53 -9.75 18.19 12.32
CA ASP A 53 -9.87 18.82 13.64
C ASP A 53 -11.21 18.54 14.34
N GLN A 54 -12.06 17.68 13.75
CA GLN A 54 -13.33 17.24 14.35
C GLN A 54 -13.14 16.68 15.76
N ILE A 55 -12.07 15.90 15.96
CA ILE A 55 -11.62 15.43 17.27
C ILE A 55 -10.43 16.27 17.69
N ASN A 56 -10.52 16.90 18.86
CA ASN A 56 -9.49 17.81 19.36
C ASN A 56 -9.42 17.76 20.90
N ALA A 57 -8.55 18.60 21.48
CA ALA A 57 -8.28 18.60 22.92
C ALA A 57 -9.52 18.92 23.78
N GLU A 58 -10.55 19.55 23.21
CA GLU A 58 -11.75 19.95 23.94
C GLU A 58 -12.79 18.82 24.02
N ASN A 59 -12.81 17.90 23.04
CA ASN A 59 -13.85 16.86 22.93
C ASN A 59 -13.34 15.40 22.90
N VAL A 60 -12.02 15.17 22.95
CA VAL A 60 -11.44 13.81 22.92
C VAL A 60 -11.96 12.90 24.05
N ASN A 61 -12.41 13.49 25.16
CA ASN A 61 -12.96 12.76 26.29
C ASN A 61 -14.36 12.18 26.02
N ASP A 62 -15.02 12.61 24.95
CA ASP A 62 -16.36 12.14 24.55
C ASP A 62 -16.29 10.96 23.56
N LEU A 63 -15.09 10.48 23.21
CA LEU A 63 -14.92 9.38 22.28
C LEU A 63 -15.48 8.06 22.83
N GLU A 64 -16.23 7.39 21.97
CA GLU A 64 -16.72 6.04 22.19
C GLU A 64 -16.25 5.08 21.10
N VAL A 65 -16.25 3.79 21.41
CA VAL A 65 -15.93 2.75 20.44
C VAL A 65 -17.08 2.65 19.44
N ALA A 66 -16.86 3.07 18.20
CA ALA A 66 -17.85 2.94 17.13
C ALA A 66 -18.10 1.47 16.75
N TRP A 67 -17.03 0.67 16.61
CA TRP A 67 -17.11 -0.77 16.36
C TRP A 67 -15.77 -1.46 16.67
N THR A 68 -15.78 -2.79 16.73
CA THR A 68 -14.56 -3.62 16.86
C THR A 68 -14.57 -4.75 15.83
N PHE A 69 -13.38 -5.13 15.35
CA PHE A 69 -13.20 -6.24 14.42
C PHE A 69 -12.19 -7.25 14.98
N ALA A 70 -12.64 -8.47 15.25
CA ALA A 70 -11.80 -9.50 15.85
C ALA A 70 -10.90 -10.17 14.80
N THR A 71 -9.60 -9.88 14.87
CA THR A 71 -8.59 -10.45 13.95
C THR A 71 -7.94 -11.73 14.48
N ALA A 72 -7.91 -11.94 15.79
CA ALA A 72 -7.21 -13.06 16.40
C ALA A 72 -7.64 -14.44 15.85
N PRO A 73 -8.94 -14.74 15.64
CA PRO A 73 -9.37 -16.04 15.12
C PRO A 73 -9.09 -16.27 13.62
N ILE A 74 -8.56 -15.27 12.91
CA ILE A 74 -8.40 -15.31 11.46
C ILE A 74 -7.07 -15.96 11.09
N GLY A 75 -7.10 -17.26 10.81
CA GLY A 75 -5.94 -18.04 10.39
C GLY A 75 -5.91 -19.43 11.06
N PRO A 76 -4.90 -20.25 10.77
CA PRO A 76 -4.74 -21.58 11.37
C PRO A 76 -4.47 -21.56 12.88
N SER A 77 -3.99 -20.46 13.44
CA SER A 77 -3.84 -20.29 14.89
C SER A 77 -4.13 -18.84 15.30
N PRO A 78 -4.54 -18.61 16.56
CA PRO A 78 -4.72 -17.26 17.06
C PRO A 78 -3.46 -16.41 16.93
N GLU A 79 -3.62 -15.17 16.46
CA GLU A 79 -2.56 -14.16 16.43
C GLU A 79 -2.91 -13.04 17.40
N PHE A 80 -2.00 -12.72 18.32
CA PHE A 80 -2.22 -11.72 19.38
C PHE A 80 -1.36 -10.47 19.19
N ASN A 81 -0.42 -10.49 18.25
CA ASN A 81 0.44 -9.37 17.94
C ASN A 81 0.25 -8.97 16.48
N ASN A 82 -0.67 -8.03 16.24
CA ASN A 82 -0.86 -7.44 14.94
C ASN A 82 -0.26 -6.01 14.89
N PRO A 83 0.95 -5.84 14.33
CA PRO A 83 1.57 -4.53 14.19
C PRO A 83 1.15 -3.82 12.88
N SER A 84 0.12 -4.30 12.18
CA SER A 84 -0.33 -3.69 10.93
C SER A 84 -0.82 -2.26 11.16
N THR A 85 -0.40 -1.34 10.31
CA THR A 85 -1.10 -0.05 10.15
C THR A 85 -2.09 -0.20 8.99
N PRO A 86 -3.41 -0.17 9.23
CA PRO A 86 -4.39 -0.16 8.15
C PRO A 86 -4.25 1.09 7.27
N ILE A 87 -4.69 0.99 6.02
CA ILE A 87 -4.94 2.16 5.17
C ILE A 87 -6.44 2.33 4.96
N ALA A 88 -6.90 3.57 4.85
CA ALA A 88 -8.31 3.91 4.66
C ALA A 88 -8.45 4.72 3.37
N ILE A 89 -9.29 4.26 2.44
CA ILE A 89 -9.43 4.87 1.11
C ILE A 89 -10.87 4.76 0.68
N ASP A 90 -11.49 5.89 0.32
CA ASP A 90 -12.87 5.94 -0.18
C ASP A 90 -13.88 5.25 0.76
N GLY A 91 -13.69 5.39 2.07
CA GLY A 91 -14.53 4.77 3.10
C GLY A 91 -14.29 3.27 3.33
N VAL A 92 -13.26 2.68 2.71
CA VAL A 92 -12.86 1.28 2.91
C VAL A 92 -11.55 1.20 3.68
N LEU A 93 -11.55 0.42 4.76
CA LEU A 93 -10.37 0.09 5.54
C LEU A 93 -9.75 -1.21 5.01
N TYR A 94 -8.48 -1.14 4.63
CA TYR A 94 -7.69 -2.30 4.21
C TYR A 94 -6.65 -2.65 5.27
N VAL A 95 -6.60 -3.92 5.66
CA VAL A 95 -5.75 -4.37 6.78
C VAL A 95 -5.22 -5.78 6.54
N THR A 96 -3.99 -6.03 7.01
CA THR A 96 -3.42 -7.37 7.11
C THR A 96 -3.68 -7.97 8.49
N MET A 97 -3.93 -9.28 8.56
CA MET A 97 -4.26 -9.95 9.81
C MET A 97 -3.88 -11.43 9.83
N GLY A 98 -3.75 -11.98 11.04
CA GLY A 98 -3.47 -13.38 11.26
C GLY A 98 -2.02 -13.77 10.96
N ASN A 99 -1.64 -14.96 11.41
CA ASN A 99 -0.30 -15.50 11.19
C ASN A 99 0.02 -15.71 9.70
N THR A 100 -1.00 -15.97 8.86
CA THR A 100 -0.88 -16.14 7.40
C THR A 100 -0.95 -14.84 6.62
N ARG A 101 -1.05 -13.68 7.27
CA ARG A 101 -1.14 -12.36 6.62
C ARG A 101 -2.26 -12.28 5.60
N ASN A 102 -3.46 -12.66 6.04
CA ASN A 102 -4.68 -12.48 5.27
C ASN A 102 -4.93 -10.98 5.08
N VAL A 103 -5.57 -10.60 3.97
CA VAL A 103 -5.92 -9.21 3.67
C VAL A 103 -7.43 -9.08 3.70
N ALA A 104 -7.94 -8.09 4.42
CA ALA A 104 -9.37 -7.77 4.43
C ALA A 104 -9.61 -6.35 3.92
N ALA A 105 -10.73 -6.18 3.21
CA ALA A 105 -11.39 -4.90 3.07
C ALA A 105 -12.62 -4.86 3.98
N ILE A 106 -12.77 -3.77 4.70
CA ILE A 106 -13.79 -3.56 5.72
C ILE A 106 -14.43 -2.20 5.44
N ASP A 107 -15.75 -2.11 5.48
CA ASP A 107 -16.43 -0.82 5.47
C ASP A 107 -16.05 -0.04 6.74
N ALA A 108 -15.41 1.13 6.57
CA ALA A 108 -14.80 1.86 7.68
C ALA A 108 -15.84 2.45 8.65
N THR A 109 -17.08 2.64 8.20
CA THR A 109 -18.16 3.22 9.00
C THR A 109 -18.83 2.16 9.87
N THR A 110 -19.05 0.96 9.31
CA THR A 110 -19.87 -0.09 9.93
C THR A 110 -19.05 -1.23 10.53
N GLY A 111 -17.79 -1.39 10.12
CA GLY A 111 -16.97 -2.56 10.48
C GLY A 111 -17.35 -3.83 9.69
N GLN A 112 -18.21 -3.73 8.68
CA GLN A 112 -18.62 -4.89 7.86
C GLN A 112 -17.47 -5.38 6.98
N LEU A 113 -17.21 -6.70 7.00
CA LEU A 113 -16.28 -7.33 6.08
C LEU A 113 -16.84 -7.27 4.64
N LEU A 114 -16.11 -6.64 3.72
CA LEU A 114 -16.45 -6.58 2.30
C LEU A 114 -15.87 -7.77 1.55
N TRP A 115 -14.58 -8.05 1.75
CA TRP A 115 -13.91 -9.22 1.22
C TRP A 115 -12.72 -9.62 2.10
N LEU A 116 -12.32 -10.89 1.99
CA LEU A 116 -11.18 -11.46 2.71
C LEU A 116 -10.38 -12.35 1.76
N TRP A 117 -9.15 -11.95 1.48
CA TRP A 117 -8.19 -12.73 0.71
C TRP A 117 -7.26 -13.50 1.65
N ARG A 118 -6.98 -14.76 1.29
CA ARG A 118 -6.08 -15.67 2.02
C ARG A 118 -5.04 -16.22 1.05
N PRO A 119 -3.73 -16.10 1.33
CA PRO A 119 -2.70 -16.53 0.39
C PRO A 119 -2.57 -18.05 0.23
N GLN A 120 -2.99 -18.84 1.25
CA GLN A 120 -3.00 -20.31 1.23
C GLN A 120 -1.69 -20.95 0.70
N GLU A 121 -0.54 -20.56 1.26
CA GLU A 121 0.78 -20.90 0.69
C GLU A 121 1.27 -22.35 0.98
N GLY A 122 0.53 -23.14 1.77
CA GLY A 122 0.90 -24.51 2.14
C GLY A 122 2.31 -24.60 2.75
N ASP A 123 3.11 -25.57 2.29
CA ASP A 123 4.49 -25.80 2.75
C ASP A 123 5.37 -24.54 2.72
N ARG A 124 5.09 -23.60 1.79
CA ARG A 124 5.83 -22.34 1.69
C ARG A 124 5.56 -21.42 2.89
N PHE A 125 4.35 -21.42 3.43
CA PHE A 125 4.06 -20.76 4.70
C PHE A 125 4.76 -21.47 5.86
N ASP A 126 4.79 -22.80 5.86
CA ASP A 126 5.38 -23.56 6.96
C ASP A 126 6.88 -23.26 7.11
N LYS A 127 7.59 -23.14 5.98
CA LYS A 127 9.00 -22.77 5.88
C LYS A 127 9.29 -21.27 5.96
N ALA A 128 8.28 -20.42 6.08
CA ALA A 128 8.48 -18.97 6.09
C ALA A 128 9.23 -18.53 7.36
N PRO A 129 10.33 -17.74 7.25
CA PRO A 129 11.14 -17.33 8.40
C PRO A 129 10.43 -16.29 9.27
N ARG A 130 9.45 -15.55 8.73
CA ARG A 130 8.65 -14.56 9.46
C ARG A 130 7.16 -14.66 9.14
N LYS A 131 6.41 -15.20 10.09
CA LYS A 131 4.93 -15.28 10.09
C LYS A 131 4.33 -14.07 10.81
N GLY A 132 3.01 -13.95 10.78
CA GLY A 132 2.29 -12.83 11.40
C GLY A 132 1.68 -11.87 10.37
N ALA A 133 0.85 -10.96 10.89
CA ALA A 133 0.10 -10.00 10.11
C ALA A 133 0.98 -8.99 9.32
N GLY A 134 2.29 -8.94 9.57
CA GLY A 134 3.17 -7.97 8.93
C GLY A 134 2.84 -6.53 9.35
N ARG A 135 3.45 -5.54 8.68
CA ARG A 135 3.28 -4.12 9.02
C ARG A 135 2.17 -3.41 8.24
N GLY A 136 1.45 -4.13 7.38
CA GLY A 136 0.35 -3.57 6.60
C GLY A 136 0.49 -3.91 5.12
N LEU A 137 -0.04 -3.03 4.30
CA LEU A 137 -0.17 -3.16 2.85
C LEU A 137 -0.07 -1.79 2.21
N SER A 138 -0.11 -1.75 0.88
CA SER A 138 0.02 -0.50 0.12
C SER A 138 -1.02 -0.40 -0.96
N HIS A 139 -1.28 0.83 -1.37
CA HIS A 139 -2.25 1.14 -2.41
C HIS A 139 -1.56 1.63 -3.67
N TYR A 140 -2.10 1.23 -4.81
CA TYR A 140 -1.73 1.75 -6.12
C TYR A 140 -2.99 2.04 -6.91
N ARG A 141 -3.10 3.27 -7.43
CA ARG A 141 -4.20 3.68 -8.31
C ARG A 141 -3.66 4.48 -9.48
N SER A 142 -3.86 3.98 -10.69
CA SER A 142 -3.44 4.64 -11.93
C SER A 142 -4.17 4.06 -13.14
N ASN A 143 -4.45 4.87 -14.15
CA ASN A 143 -5.04 4.43 -15.43
C ASN A 143 -6.32 3.56 -15.29
N GLY A 144 -7.13 3.81 -14.26
CA GLY A 144 -8.35 3.03 -13.97
C GLY A 144 -8.12 1.73 -13.20
N GLU A 145 -6.87 1.37 -12.91
CA GLU A 145 -6.53 0.29 -11.99
C GLU A 145 -6.53 0.78 -10.56
N ASP A 146 -7.01 -0.07 -9.65
CA ASP A 146 -7.07 0.18 -8.23
C ASP A 146 -6.66 -1.08 -7.48
N ARG A 147 -5.52 -1.02 -6.78
CA ARG A 147 -4.80 -2.19 -6.31
C ARG A 147 -4.35 -2.07 -4.87
N ILE A 148 -4.47 -3.18 -4.17
CA ILE A 148 -3.90 -3.41 -2.85
C ILE A 148 -2.72 -4.37 -3.00
N LEU A 149 -1.54 -3.91 -2.58
CA LEU A 149 -0.30 -4.66 -2.64
C LEU A 149 0.08 -5.19 -1.26
N THR A 150 0.43 -6.47 -1.17
CA THR A 150 0.93 -7.08 0.07
C THR A 150 2.10 -8.03 -0.21
N ILE A 151 2.89 -8.33 0.81
CA ILE A 151 3.93 -9.38 0.74
C ILE A 151 3.52 -10.47 1.70
N THR A 152 3.34 -11.71 1.24
CA THR A 152 2.96 -12.85 2.09
C THR A 152 4.11 -13.30 3.02
N PRO A 153 3.86 -14.11 4.06
CA PRO A 153 4.92 -14.72 4.86
C PRO A 153 5.92 -15.49 3.99
N GLY A 154 5.45 -16.19 2.97
CA GLY A 154 6.28 -16.85 1.98
C GLY A 154 6.90 -15.93 0.92
N PHE A 155 6.96 -14.60 1.11
CA PHE A 155 7.62 -13.65 0.19
C PHE A 155 7.05 -13.59 -1.23
N LEU A 156 5.75 -13.81 -1.39
CA LEU A 156 5.07 -13.44 -2.62
C LEU A 156 4.63 -11.98 -2.49
N LEU A 157 5.12 -11.11 -3.37
CA LEU A 157 4.51 -9.79 -3.60
C LEU A 157 3.23 -10.01 -4.41
N VAL A 158 2.08 -9.65 -3.86
CA VAL A 158 0.77 -9.91 -4.45
C VAL A 158 0.07 -8.58 -4.76
N SER A 159 -0.57 -8.51 -5.93
CA SER A 159 -1.47 -7.42 -6.31
C SER A 159 -2.91 -7.92 -6.31
N LEU A 160 -3.76 -7.27 -5.52
CA LEU A 160 -5.19 -7.57 -5.39
C LEU A 160 -6.00 -6.40 -5.93
N ASP A 161 -7.06 -6.68 -6.67
CA ASP A 161 -8.07 -5.68 -7.01
C ASP A 161 -8.72 -5.13 -5.72
N ALA A 162 -8.68 -3.81 -5.53
CA ALA A 162 -9.10 -3.19 -4.27
C ALA A 162 -10.59 -3.44 -3.96
N LYS A 163 -11.44 -3.54 -4.99
CA LYS A 163 -12.88 -3.73 -4.82
C LYS A 163 -13.26 -5.19 -4.52
N THR A 164 -12.53 -6.15 -5.07
CA THR A 164 -12.93 -7.56 -5.06
C THR A 164 -12.00 -8.49 -4.27
N GLY A 165 -10.76 -8.07 -4.00
CA GLY A 165 -9.73 -8.89 -3.40
C GLY A 165 -9.21 -10.00 -4.31
N ILE A 166 -9.58 -9.99 -5.60
CA ILE A 166 -9.13 -10.98 -6.58
C ILE A 166 -7.72 -10.59 -7.06
N PRO A 167 -6.76 -11.53 -7.14
CA PRO A 167 -5.43 -11.25 -7.66
C PRO A 167 -5.45 -10.71 -9.09
N ASP A 168 -4.61 -9.73 -9.38
CA ASP A 168 -4.49 -9.12 -10.71
C ASP A 168 -3.77 -10.08 -11.67
N PRO A 169 -4.45 -10.70 -12.65
CA PRO A 169 -3.83 -11.69 -13.53
C PRO A 169 -2.67 -11.12 -14.37
N ASN A 170 -2.59 -9.79 -14.53
CA ASN A 170 -1.53 -9.14 -15.31
C ASN A 170 -0.30 -8.76 -14.47
N PHE A 171 -0.34 -8.98 -13.15
CA PHE A 171 0.78 -8.65 -12.26
C PHE A 171 1.69 -9.87 -12.04
N GLY A 172 2.92 -9.81 -12.55
CA GLY A 172 3.90 -10.89 -12.40
C GLY A 172 3.43 -12.21 -13.01
N ASP A 173 3.52 -13.29 -12.23
CA ASP A 173 2.93 -14.61 -12.54
C ASP A 173 1.53 -14.70 -11.92
N ASN A 174 0.50 -14.30 -12.68
CA ASN A 174 -0.91 -14.42 -12.30
C ASN A 174 -1.26 -13.82 -10.92
N GLY A 175 -0.85 -12.56 -10.69
CA GLY A 175 -1.16 -11.80 -9.47
C GLY A 175 -0.04 -11.73 -8.46
N ARG A 176 1.09 -12.38 -8.71
CA ARG A 176 2.20 -12.47 -7.75
C ARG A 176 3.58 -12.40 -8.40
N VAL A 177 4.54 -11.88 -7.64
CA VAL A 177 5.98 -11.93 -7.93
C VAL A 177 6.67 -12.64 -6.77
N ASP A 178 7.47 -13.65 -7.08
CA ASP A 178 8.26 -14.35 -6.08
C ASP A 178 9.51 -13.55 -5.73
N LEU A 179 9.55 -12.99 -4.52
CA LEU A 179 10.68 -12.19 -4.04
C LEU A 179 11.86 -13.03 -3.52
N PHE A 180 11.71 -14.35 -3.42
CA PHE A 180 12.86 -15.24 -3.16
C PHE A 180 13.71 -15.46 -4.39
N MET A 181 13.15 -15.35 -5.59
CA MET A 181 13.93 -15.53 -6.82
C MET A 181 15.06 -14.50 -6.90
N GLY A 182 16.30 -14.99 -7.01
CA GLY A 182 17.50 -14.15 -7.06
C GLY A 182 17.96 -13.60 -5.70
N LEU A 183 17.32 -13.97 -4.59
CA LEU A 183 17.79 -13.62 -3.25
C LEU A 183 19.03 -14.44 -2.89
N ARG A 184 20.05 -13.77 -2.32
CA ARG A 184 21.29 -14.42 -1.89
C ARG A 184 20.98 -15.55 -0.90
N ASN A 185 21.44 -16.75 -1.21
CA ASN A 185 21.29 -18.00 -0.43
C ASN A 185 19.87 -18.60 -0.41
N ALA A 186 18.90 -18.09 -1.17
CA ALA A 186 17.54 -18.66 -1.16
C ALA A 186 17.44 -20.05 -1.82
N GLU A 187 18.42 -20.41 -2.65
CA GLU A 187 18.52 -21.71 -3.33
C GLU A 187 19.68 -22.57 -2.78
N ASP A 188 20.28 -22.16 -1.66
CA ASP A 188 21.45 -22.83 -1.08
C ASP A 188 21.05 -23.65 0.15
N ASP A 189 20.97 -24.97 -0.02
CA ASP A 189 20.61 -25.95 1.00
C ASP A 189 21.52 -25.93 2.25
N ARG A 190 22.63 -25.16 2.25
CA ARG A 190 23.45 -24.94 3.45
C ARG A 190 22.86 -23.90 4.40
N TYR A 191 21.91 -23.10 3.93
CA TYR A 191 21.23 -22.06 4.69
C TYR A 191 19.74 -22.42 4.79
N ASP A 192 19.43 -23.36 5.69
CA ASP A 192 18.06 -23.83 5.95
C ASP A 192 17.10 -22.67 6.33
N ASP A 193 17.65 -21.61 6.92
CA ASP A 193 16.91 -20.41 7.33
C ASP A 193 17.45 -19.16 6.63
N ILE A 194 16.59 -18.48 5.89
CA ILE A 194 16.87 -17.18 5.30
C ILE A 194 16.71 -16.11 6.38
N ASP A 195 17.81 -15.46 6.77
CA ASP A 195 17.84 -14.44 7.83
C ASP A 195 17.19 -13.09 7.43
N ILE A 196 16.71 -13.02 6.19
CA ILE A 196 16.04 -11.84 5.62
C ILE A 196 14.54 -11.98 5.88
N GLY A 197 13.92 -10.90 6.33
CA GLY A 197 12.48 -10.81 6.57
C GLY A 197 11.92 -9.49 6.08
N SER A 198 10.65 -9.47 5.69
CA SER A 198 9.97 -8.21 5.38
C SER A 198 9.67 -7.42 6.66
N SER A 199 10.11 -6.16 6.69
CA SER A 199 9.90 -5.26 7.82
C SER A 199 9.09 -4.01 7.48
N MET A 200 8.53 -3.91 6.28
CA MET A 200 7.61 -2.85 5.88
C MET A 200 6.64 -3.39 4.83
N PRO A 201 5.47 -2.74 4.63
CA PRO A 201 4.65 -3.06 3.46
C PRO A 201 5.40 -2.71 2.17
N PRO A 202 4.94 -3.20 0.99
CA PRO A 202 5.44 -2.75 -0.30
C PRO A 202 5.52 -1.23 -0.39
N PHE A 203 6.44 -0.67 -1.16
CA PHE A 203 6.44 0.77 -1.41
C PHE A 203 6.01 1.04 -2.85
N VAL A 204 5.09 1.99 -3.02
CA VAL A 204 4.59 2.46 -4.31
C VAL A 204 4.98 3.93 -4.42
N MET A 205 5.72 4.28 -5.47
CA MET A 205 6.08 5.67 -5.78
C MET A 205 5.10 6.29 -6.75
#